data_AF-A0A6N7WEK4-F1
#
_entry.id   AF-A0A6N7WEK4-F1
#
_cell.length_a   1.000
_cell.length_b   1.000
_cell.length_c   1.000
_cell.angle_alpha   90.00
_cell.angle_beta   90.00
_cell.angle_gamma   90.00
#
_symmetry.space_group_name_H-M   'P 1'
#
loop_
_entity.id
_entity.type
_entity.pdbx_description
1 polymer ?
#
loop_
_entity_poly.entity_id
_entity_poly.type
_entity_poly.pdbx_seq_one_letter_code
_entity_poly.pdbx_strand_id
1 'polypeptide(L)'
;MAERIKSRAGLIAVTVVLIVISAFCIAGTVKGQSRDAFREEDGYYSRLEEDYLAQVRKILKEEGYANSGLTLTFSRDVRGEKTYLLKIHNRRFENLDKSEIQGILERIGKVEFGAPDCRIYQEFF
;
A
#
# COMPACT_ATOMS: atom_id res chain seq x y z
N MET A 1 0.33 -59.43 -15.66
CA MET A 1 0.21 -58.91 -14.28
C MET A 1 1.25 -57.82 -13.94
N ALA A 2 2.38 -57.73 -14.66
CA ALA A 2 3.46 -56.76 -14.38
C ALA A 2 3.20 -55.30 -14.83
N GLU A 3 2.38 -55.06 -15.86
CA GLU A 3 2.12 -53.69 -16.34
C GLU A 3 1.26 -52.84 -15.38
N ARG A 4 0.30 -53.45 -14.67
CA ARG A 4 -0.54 -52.71 -13.71
C ARG A 4 0.21 -52.28 -12.45
N ILE A 5 1.33 -52.95 -12.13
CA ILE A 5 2.16 -52.62 -10.97
C ILE A 5 3.08 -51.44 -11.29
N LYS A 6 3.64 -51.38 -12.50
CA LYS A 6 4.41 -50.22 -12.99
C LYS A 6 3.58 -48.94 -13.01
N SER A 7 2.32 -49.03 -13.45
CA SER A 7 1.41 -47.87 -13.51
C SER A 7 1.02 -47.36 -12.11
N ARG A 8 0.78 -48.26 -11.14
CA ARG A 8 0.51 -47.89 -9.73
C ARG A 8 1.74 -47.28 -9.06
N ALA A 9 2.93 -47.85 -9.27
CA ALA A 9 4.18 -47.31 -8.75
C ALA A 9 4.50 -45.92 -9.36
N GLY A 10 4.24 -45.74 -10.66
CA GLY A 10 4.39 -44.45 -11.33
C GLY A 10 3.42 -43.38 -10.81
N LEU A 11 2.15 -43.74 -10.59
CA LEU A 11 1.15 -42.84 -10.00
C LEU A 11 1.51 -42.43 -8.56
N ILE A 12 2.00 -43.38 -7.75
CA ILE A 12 2.47 -43.09 -6.39
C ILE A 12 3.68 -42.15 -6.43
N ALA A 13 4.65 -42.40 -7.31
CA ALA A 13 5.83 -41.55 -7.46
C ALA A 13 5.45 -40.11 -7.88
N VAL A 14 4.53 -39.95 -8.84
CA VAL A 14 4.05 -38.62 -9.29
C VAL A 14 3.32 -37.89 -8.15
N THR A 15 2.50 -38.60 -7.38
CA THR A 15 1.76 -38.01 -6.26
C THR A 15 2.71 -37.54 -5.16
N VAL A 16 3.74 -38.33 -4.83
CA VAL A 16 4.77 -37.96 -3.83
C VAL A 16 5.55 -36.73 -4.31
N VAL A 17 5.95 -36.68 -5.58
CA VAL A 17 6.65 -35.51 -6.15
C VAL A 17 5.78 -34.25 -6.09
N LEU A 18 4.49 -34.35 -6.42
CA LEU A 18 3.56 -33.23 -6.32
C LEU A 18 3.35 -32.74 -4.88
N ILE A 19 3.33 -33.65 -3.90
CA ILE A 19 3.27 -33.30 -2.47
C ILE A 19 4.54 -32.57 -2.03
N VAL A 20 5.71 -33.03 -2.47
CA VAL A 20 7.00 -32.38 -2.15
C VAL A 20 7.09 -31.00 -2.80
N ILE A 21 6.69 -30.85 -4.06
CA ILE A 21 6.65 -29.54 -4.75
C ILE A 21 5.67 -28.59 -4.06
N SER A 22 4.46 -29.05 -3.74
CA SER A 22 3.48 -28.20 -3.05
C SER A 22 3.92 -27.80 -1.64
N ALA A 23 4.54 -28.71 -0.88
CA ALA A 23 5.16 -28.37 0.40
C ALA A 23 6.32 -27.36 0.26
N PHE A 24 7.13 -27.49 -0.80
CA PHE A 24 8.22 -26.55 -1.09
C PHE A 24 7.69 -25.18 -1.56
N CYS A 25 6.61 -25.14 -2.34
CA CYS A 25 5.92 -23.90 -2.72
C CYS A 25 5.37 -23.15 -1.49
N ILE A 26 4.88 -23.87 -0.47
CA ILE A 26 4.37 -23.25 0.77
C ILE A 26 5.54 -22.78 1.65
N ALA A 27 6.60 -23.58 1.79
CA ALA A 27 7.79 -23.23 2.59
C ALA A 27 8.65 -22.11 1.98
N GLY A 28 8.60 -21.93 0.66
CA GLY A 28 9.28 -20.82 -0.04
C GLY A 28 8.53 -19.49 -0.01
N THR A 29 7.26 -19.46 0.44
CA THR A 29 6.41 -18.25 0.41
C THR A 29 6.48 -17.41 1.70
N VAL A 30 7.52 -17.60 2.52
CA VAL A 30 7.77 -16.73 3.69
C VAL A 30 9.24 -16.39 3.84
N LYS A 31 9.71 -15.45 3.01
CA LYS A 31 10.74 -14.49 3.45
C LYS A 31 10.72 -13.23 2.58
N GLY A 32 9.57 -12.55 2.55
CA GLY A 32 9.57 -11.10 2.41
C GLY A 32 10.19 -10.51 3.68
N GLN A 33 11.52 -10.39 3.69
CA GLN A 33 12.37 -10.02 4.83
C GLN A 33 12.16 -8.58 5.33
N SER A 34 11.11 -7.91 4.87
CA SER A 34 10.72 -6.53 5.17
C SER A 34 9.45 -6.40 6.02
N ARG A 35 8.83 -7.50 6.46
CA ARG A 35 7.52 -7.46 7.13
C ARG A 35 7.53 -7.56 8.66
N ASP A 36 8.62 -8.00 9.28
CA ASP A 36 8.67 -8.18 10.74
C ASP A 36 9.24 -6.98 11.50
N ALA A 37 10.03 -6.12 10.85
CA ALA A 37 10.40 -4.80 11.40
C ALA A 37 9.30 -3.74 11.22
N PHE A 38 8.25 -4.07 10.45
CA PHE A 38 7.13 -3.19 10.10
C PHE A 38 6.06 -3.17 11.20
N ARG A 39 5.74 -4.33 11.81
CA ARG A 39 4.52 -4.51 12.63
C ARG A 39 4.40 -3.69 13.93
N GLU A 40 5.49 -3.19 14.52
CA GLU A 40 5.41 -2.32 15.71
C GLU A 40 5.45 -0.82 15.36
N GLU A 41 6.18 -0.43 14.31
CA GLU A 41 6.17 0.94 13.79
C GLU A 41 4.85 1.26 13.03
N ASP A 42 4.20 0.22 12.50
CA ASP A 42 2.93 0.28 11.78
C ASP A 42 1.81 0.86 12.63
N GLY A 43 1.68 0.49 13.91
CA GLY A 43 0.55 0.93 14.72
C GLY A 43 0.51 2.45 14.96
N TYR A 44 1.68 3.06 15.17
CA TYR A 44 1.79 4.50 15.39
C TYR A 44 1.57 5.28 14.09
N TYR A 45 2.30 4.91 13.02
CA TYR A 45 2.18 5.62 11.74
C TYR A 45 0.86 5.33 11.03
N SER A 46 0.30 4.11 11.10
CA SER A 46 -1.01 3.83 10.50
C SER A 46 -2.13 4.69 11.11
N ARG A 47 -2.10 4.95 12.42
CA ARG A 47 -3.09 5.86 13.03
C ARG A 47 -2.94 7.29 12.54
N LEU A 48 -1.70 7.78 12.44
CA LEU A 48 -1.42 9.11 11.90
C LEU A 48 -1.82 9.21 10.42
N GLU A 49 -1.59 8.17 9.64
CA GLU A 49 -1.99 8.07 8.24
C GLU A 49 -3.51 8.08 8.08
N GLU A 50 -4.23 7.30 8.89
CA GLU A 50 -5.71 7.29 8.91
C GLU A 50 -6.30 8.63 9.32
N ASP A 51 -5.79 9.24 10.41
CA ASP A 51 -6.24 10.55 10.88
C ASP A 51 -5.96 11.65 9.87
N TYR A 52 -4.77 11.63 9.25
CA TYR A 52 -4.41 12.56 8.18
C TYR A 52 -5.36 12.39 6.97
N LEU A 53 -5.56 11.16 6.49
CA LEU A 53 -6.46 10.87 5.38
C LEU A 53 -7.92 11.25 5.68
N ALA A 54 -8.38 11.06 6.91
CA ALA A 54 -9.71 11.46 7.34
C ALA A 54 -9.89 12.99 7.30
N GLN A 55 -8.89 13.74 7.76
CA GLN A 55 -8.88 15.20 7.69
C GLN A 55 -8.87 15.70 6.24
N VAL A 56 -8.00 15.15 5.40
CA VAL A 56 -7.95 15.51 3.96
C VAL A 56 -9.27 15.18 3.27
N ARG A 57 -9.87 14.02 3.56
CA ARG A 57 -11.19 13.64 3.02
C ARG A 57 -12.28 14.61 3.45
N LYS A 58 -12.23 15.12 4.67
CA LYS A 58 -13.19 16.12 5.17
C LYS A 58 -13.07 17.42 4.39
N ILE A 59 -11.84 17.94 4.19
CA ILE A 59 -11.59 19.14 3.39
C ILE A 59 -12.12 18.94 1.97
N LEU A 60 -11.75 17.83 1.30
CA LEU A 60 -12.23 17.55 -0.04
C LEU A 60 -13.76 17.43 -0.12
N LYS A 61 -14.41 16.89 0.92
CA LYS A 61 -15.87 16.84 0.99
C LYS A 61 -16.50 18.23 1.10
N GLU A 62 -15.93 19.10 1.92
CA GLU A 62 -16.37 20.50 2.08
C GLU A 62 -16.22 21.31 0.78
N GLU A 63 -15.19 21.01 -0.01
CA GLU A 63 -14.95 21.59 -1.34
C GLU A 63 -15.78 20.96 -2.47
N GLY A 64 -16.61 19.95 -2.19
CA GLY A 64 -17.43 19.27 -3.21
C GLY A 64 -16.74 18.14 -3.99
N TYR A 65 -15.58 17.69 -3.53
CA TYR A 65 -14.79 16.56 -4.05
C TYR A 65 -14.88 15.32 -3.15
N ALA A 66 -16.06 15.04 -2.57
CA ALA A 66 -16.28 13.89 -1.68
C ALA A 66 -15.94 12.52 -2.31
N ASN A 67 -15.99 12.43 -3.64
CA ASN A 67 -15.72 11.22 -4.43
C ASN A 67 -14.26 11.10 -4.89
N SER A 68 -13.32 11.84 -4.29
CA SER A 68 -11.90 11.72 -4.58
C SER A 68 -11.32 10.41 -4.03
N GLY A 69 -10.53 9.71 -4.86
CA GLY A 69 -9.65 8.65 -4.40
C GLY A 69 -8.43 9.26 -3.71
N LEU A 70 -8.08 8.75 -2.53
CA LEU A 70 -6.89 9.17 -1.80
C LEU A 70 -5.95 7.97 -1.66
N THR A 71 -4.72 8.13 -2.11
CA THR A 71 -3.66 7.14 -1.95
C THR A 71 -2.50 7.79 -1.22
N LEU A 72 -2.17 7.31 -0.04
CA LEU A 72 -0.98 7.74 0.69
C LEU A 72 0.09 6.67 0.55
N THR A 73 1.27 7.06 0.08
CA THR A 73 2.44 6.19 -0.06
C THR A 73 3.60 6.79 0.71
N PHE A 74 4.54 5.98 1.19
CA PHE A 74 5.74 6.48 1.84
C PHE A 74 6.99 5.87 1.22
N SER A 75 8.08 6.64 1.25
CA SER A 75 9.43 6.19 0.98
C SER A 75 10.30 6.53 2.18
N ARG A 76 11.34 5.74 2.41
CA ARG A 76 12.32 5.97 3.47
C ARG A 76 13.66 6.26 2.82
N ASP A 77 14.27 7.39 3.16
CA ASP A 77 15.61 7.75 2.67
C ASP A 77 16.70 6.93 3.39
N VAL A 78 17.95 6.96 2.88
CA VAL A 78 19.13 6.32 3.49
C VAL A 78 19.38 6.75 4.94
N ARG A 79 18.87 7.92 5.34
CA ARG A 79 18.93 8.43 6.73
C ARG A 79 17.80 7.91 7.64
N GLY A 80 16.85 7.16 7.09
CA GLY A 80 15.68 6.67 7.82
C GLY A 80 14.49 7.63 7.87
N GLU A 81 14.63 8.85 7.33
CA GLU A 81 13.54 9.82 7.25
C GLU A 81 12.41 9.31 6.33
N LYS A 82 11.17 9.29 6.85
CA LYS A 82 9.98 8.93 6.07
C LYS A 82 9.47 10.15 5.30
N THR A 83 9.36 9.98 4.00
CA THR A 83 8.73 10.93 3.09
C THR A 83 7.42 10.34 2.61
N TYR A 84 6.33 11.08 2.78
CA TYR A 84 5.00 10.67 2.35
C TYR A 84 4.60 11.40 1.06
N LEU A 85 3.93 10.66 0.18
CA LEU A 85 3.35 11.16 -1.06
C LEU A 85 1.85 10.87 -1.04
N LEU A 86 1.06 11.93 -0.93
CA LEU A 86 -0.39 11.91 -1.04
C LEU A 86 -0.79 12.11 -2.50
N LYS A 87 -1.46 11.12 -3.09
CA LYS A 87 -2.07 11.21 -4.42
C LYS A 87 -3.57 11.35 -4.29
N ILE A 88 -4.11 12.39 -4.92
CA ILE A 88 -5.54 12.69 -4.92
C ILE A 88 -6.04 12.48 -6.36
N HIS A 89 -6.91 11.50 -6.53
CA HIS A 89 -7.50 11.13 -7.82
C HIS A 89 -8.94 11.64 -7.90
N ASN A 90 -9.23 12.57 -8.80
CA ASN A 90 -10.61 12.97 -9.09
C ASN A 90 -10.75 13.48 -10.52
N ARG A 91 -11.69 12.90 -11.29
CA ARG A 91 -11.99 13.31 -12.68
C ARG A 91 -12.32 14.80 -12.82
N ARG A 92 -12.76 15.47 -11.75
CA ARG A 92 -13.02 16.92 -11.79
C ARG A 92 -11.74 17.76 -11.86
N PHE A 93 -10.60 17.24 -11.37
CA PHE A 93 -9.32 17.95 -11.45
C PHE A 93 -8.81 18.12 -12.88
N GLU A 94 -9.19 17.24 -13.81
CA GLU A 94 -8.90 17.43 -15.23
C GLU A 94 -9.53 18.70 -15.82
N ASN A 95 -10.60 19.21 -15.20
CA ASN A 95 -11.37 20.35 -15.68
C ASN A 95 -11.21 21.62 -14.81
N LEU A 96 -10.33 21.60 -13.80
CA LEU A 96 -10.11 22.72 -12.89
C LEU A 96 -8.90 23.54 -13.28
N ASP A 97 -8.98 24.84 -13.04
CA ASP A 97 -7.84 25.72 -13.27
C ASP A 97 -6.74 25.44 -12.26
N LYS A 98 -5.49 25.60 -12.68
CA LYS A 98 -4.32 25.40 -11.81
C LYS A 98 -4.39 26.23 -10.52
N SER A 99 -4.99 27.42 -10.57
CA SER A 99 -5.23 28.26 -9.39
C SER A 99 -6.18 27.62 -8.38
N GLU A 100 -7.25 26.97 -8.84
CA GLU A 100 -8.24 26.33 -7.96
C GLU A 100 -7.64 25.09 -7.31
N ILE A 101 -6.91 24.28 -8.09
CA ILE A 101 -6.16 23.13 -7.57
C ILE A 101 -5.16 23.59 -6.51
N GLN A 102 -4.46 24.70 -6.76
CA GLN A 102 -3.48 25.26 -5.83
C GLN A 102 -4.12 25.78 -4.52
N GLY A 103 -5.33 26.33 -4.58
CA GLY A 103 -6.09 26.71 -3.39
C GLY A 103 -6.48 25.52 -2.51
N ILE A 104 -6.89 24.41 -3.13
CA ILE A 104 -7.20 23.15 -2.43
C ILE A 104 -5.93 22.58 -1.79
N LEU A 105 -4.84 22.59 -2.54
CA LEU A 105 -3.49 22.22 -2.10
C LEU A 105 -3.01 22.97 -0.86
N GLU A 106 -3.15 24.29 -0.86
CA GLU A 106 -2.74 25.12 0.27
C GLU A 106 -3.56 24.82 1.52
N ARG A 107 -4.85 24.48 1.37
CA ARG A 107 -5.70 24.06 2.48
C ARG A 107 -5.28 22.70 3.03
N ILE A 108 -4.99 21.74 2.15
CA ILE A 108 -4.52 20.40 2.54
C ILE A 108 -3.12 20.48 3.16
N GLY A 109 -2.23 21.34 2.64
CA GLY A 109 -0.88 21.56 3.16
C GLY A 109 -0.82 22.17 4.56
N LYS A 110 -1.94 22.74 5.06
CA LYS A 110 -2.07 23.19 6.46
C LYS A 110 -2.42 22.06 7.42
N VAL A 111 -2.74 20.87 6.93
CA VAL A 111 -3.03 19.71 7.76
C VAL A 111 -1.71 19.12 8.25
N GLU A 112 -1.55 19.06 9.57
CA GLU A 112 -0.37 18.44 10.18
C GLU A 112 -0.51 16.92 10.22
N PHE A 113 0.57 16.22 9.86
CA PHE A 113 0.64 14.76 9.94
C PHE A 113 0.84 14.22 11.36
N GLY A 114 1.26 15.08 12.30
CA GLY A 114 1.46 14.71 13.70
C GLY A 114 2.76 13.94 13.99
N ALA A 115 3.68 13.78 13.02
CA ALA A 115 5.02 13.24 13.25
C ALA A 115 6.11 14.33 13.10
N PRO A 116 7.05 14.46 14.06
CA PRO A 116 8.19 15.36 13.92
C PRO A 116 9.07 14.90 12.74
N ASP A 117 9.57 15.87 11.97
CA ASP A 117 10.49 15.68 10.82
C ASP A 117 9.93 14.86 9.64
N CYS A 118 8.60 14.72 9.54
CA CYS A 118 7.96 14.05 8.42
C CYS A 118 7.65 15.01 7.26
N ARG A 119 8.07 14.66 6.04
CA ARG A 119 7.79 15.46 4.84
C ARG A 119 6.61 14.88 4.07
N ILE A 120 5.66 15.73 3.69
CA ILE A 120 4.52 15.34 2.85
C ILE A 120 4.55 16.11 1.54
N TYR A 121 4.49 15.36 0.45
CA TYR A 121 4.26 15.85 -0.90
C TYR A 121 2.87 15.48 -1.38
N GLN A 122 2.29 16.31 -2.25
CA GLN A 122 0.92 16.15 -2.73
C GLN A 122 0.89 16.19 -4.26
N GLU A 123 0.22 15.23 -4.88
CA GLU A 123 0.04 15.10 -6.33
C GLU A 123 -1.45 14.91 -6.68
N PHE A 124 -1.90 15.49 -7.79
CA PHE A 124 -3.29 15.42 -8.28
C PHE A 124 -3.32 14.71 -9.62
N PHE A 125 -4.37 13.92 -9.81
CA PHE A 125 -4.65 13.17 -11.03
C PHE A 125 -6.15 13.22 -11.36
#